data_AF-A0A1E4ZQ53-F1
#
_entry.id   AF-A0A1E4ZQ53-F1
#
_cell.length_a   1.000
_cell.length_b   1.000
_cell.length_c   1.000
_cell.angle_alpha   90.00
_cell.angle_beta   90.00
_cell.angle_gamma   90.00
#
_symmetry.space_group_name_H-M   'P 1'
#
loop_
_entity.id
_entity.type
_entity.pdbx_description
1 polymer ?
#
loop_
_entity_poly.entity_id
_entity_poly.type
_entity_poly.pdbx_seq_one_letter_code
_entity_poly.pdbx_strand_id
1 'polypeptide(L)'
;MYRIFLIFLVFISLSCAREVEPNATTINKIFASKDFTFEFHNGKGNKESLSFRQDYLVYKSNKPTVRREVTYDEVLLINDFIQKIVDLHSQSLNKETNPHYIIKNTAYKSIIIPEQEDFYFEALIKTLKLK
;
A
#
# COMPACT_ATOMS: atom_id res chain seq x y z
N MET A 1 23.76 36.12 -5.09
CA MET A 1 22.57 35.60 -4.37
C MET A 1 21.75 34.56 -5.16
N TYR A 2 21.60 34.68 -6.50
CA TYR A 2 20.80 33.72 -7.30
C TYR A 2 21.29 32.25 -7.32
N ARG A 3 22.60 32.00 -7.12
CA ARG A 3 23.17 30.64 -7.18
C ARG A 3 22.76 29.73 -6.00
N ILE A 4 22.41 30.31 -4.85
CA ILE A 4 21.98 29.54 -3.66
C ILE A 4 20.50 29.11 -3.79
N PHE A 5 19.68 29.92 -4.47
CA PHE A 5 18.26 29.64 -4.67
C PHE A 5 18.04 28.40 -5.56
N LEU A 6 18.93 28.16 -6.53
CA LEU A 6 18.91 26.97 -7.39
C LEU A 6 19.19 25.67 -6.62
N ILE A 7 20.03 25.71 -5.57
CA ILE A 7 20.34 24.53 -4.74
C ILE A 7 19.14 24.15 -3.88
N PHE A 8 18.38 25.14 -3.38
CA PHE A 8 17.16 24.89 -2.60
C PHE A 8 16.05 24.25 -3.45
N LEU A 9 15.98 24.58 -4.74
CA LEU A 9 15.00 24.00 -5.68
C LEU A 9 15.26 22.50 -5.97
N VAL A 10 16.52 22.05 -5.88
CA VAL A 10 16.91 20.65 -6.09
C VAL A 10 16.55 19.76 -4.89
N PHE A 11 16.46 20.31 -3.67
CA PHE A 11 16.06 19.53 -2.49
C PHE A 11 14.54 19.30 -2.39
N ILE A 12 13.72 20.15 -3.04
CA ILE A 12 12.25 20.07 -2.97
C ILE A 12 11.68 18.97 -3.89
N SER A 13 12.48 18.43 -4.83
CA SER A 13 12.01 17.43 -5.80
C SER A 13 12.10 15.97 -5.31
N LEU A 14 12.65 15.71 -4.12
CA LEU A 14 12.67 14.37 -3.50
C LEU A 14 11.44 14.11 -2.62
N SER A 15 10.23 14.40 -3.12
CA SER A 15 8.97 14.01 -2.46
C SER A 15 8.63 12.53 -2.71
N CYS A 16 9.61 11.64 -2.60
CA CYS A 16 9.34 10.21 -2.53
C CYS A 16 8.93 9.88 -1.09
N ALA A 17 7.78 9.23 -0.92
CA ALA A 17 7.34 8.72 0.38
C ALA A 17 8.48 7.91 1.01
N ARG A 18 8.74 8.16 2.30
CA ARG A 18 9.85 7.52 3.02
C ARG A 18 9.59 6.02 3.13
N GLU A 19 10.51 5.20 2.62
CA GLU A 19 10.45 3.76 2.81
C GLU A 19 10.72 3.42 4.28
N VAL A 20 9.87 2.57 4.86
CA VAL A 20 9.84 2.22 6.28
C VAL A 20 9.53 0.74 6.45
N GLU A 21 10.18 0.12 7.44
CA GLU A 21 10.04 -1.31 7.75
C GLU A 21 8.58 -1.68 8.03
N PRO A 22 8.09 -2.82 7.49
CA PRO A 22 6.75 -3.31 7.73
C PRO A 22 6.65 -3.83 9.16
N ASN A 23 5.98 -3.07 10.01
CA ASN A 23 5.59 -3.48 11.36
C ASN A 23 4.31 -2.76 11.77
N ALA A 24 3.62 -3.26 12.79
CA ALA A 24 2.33 -2.73 13.22
C ALA A 24 2.33 -1.21 13.46
N THR A 25 3.37 -0.68 14.10
CA THR A 25 3.51 0.76 14.36
C THR A 25 3.55 1.57 13.07
N THR A 26 4.35 1.14 12.09
CA THR A 26 4.48 1.82 10.80
C THR A 26 3.19 1.75 9.99
N ILE A 27 2.53 0.60 9.95
CA ILE A 27 1.29 0.39 9.21
C ILE A 27 0.16 1.24 9.79
N ASN A 28 0.03 1.26 11.12
CA ASN A 28 -0.96 2.10 11.80
C ASN A 28 -0.73 3.60 11.53
N LYS A 29 0.52 4.05 11.40
CA LYS A 29 0.83 5.43 10.97
C LYS A 29 0.34 5.73 9.55
N ILE A 30 0.40 4.76 8.65
CA ILE A 30 -0.14 4.90 7.29
C ILE A 30 -1.67 4.96 7.33
N PHE A 31 -2.33 4.08 8.09
CA PHE A 31 -3.79 4.07 8.21
C PHE A 31 -4.37 5.31 8.91
N ALA A 32 -3.63 5.89 9.85
CA ALA A 32 -4.04 7.09 10.58
C ALA A 32 -4.27 8.31 9.66
N SER A 33 -3.67 8.35 8.46
CA SER A 33 -3.94 9.43 7.50
C SER A 33 -5.32 9.36 6.85
N LYS A 34 -6.03 8.22 6.96
CA LYS A 34 -7.30 7.97 6.25
C LYS A 34 -7.22 8.21 4.73
N ASP A 35 -6.01 8.14 4.21
CA ASP A 35 -5.67 8.29 2.79
C ASP A 35 -4.46 7.39 2.55
N PHE A 36 -4.71 6.24 1.95
CA PHE A 36 -3.66 5.27 1.67
C PHE A 36 -3.98 4.48 0.40
N THR A 37 -2.95 3.83 -0.12
CA THR A 37 -3.05 2.86 -1.21
C THR A 37 -2.33 1.59 -0.81
N PHE A 38 -3.01 0.47 -0.98
CA PHE A 38 -2.50 -0.87 -0.82
C PHE A 38 -2.41 -1.54 -2.18
N GLU A 39 -1.22 -1.94 -2.59
CA GLU A 39 -0.93 -2.54 -3.89
C GLU A 39 -0.48 -3.98 -3.71
N PHE A 40 -0.88 -4.84 -4.64
CA PHE A 40 -0.39 -6.20 -4.76
C PHE A 40 0.31 -6.38 -6.12
N HIS A 41 1.51 -6.97 -6.07
CA HIS A 41 2.37 -7.26 -7.20
C HIS A 41 2.61 -8.76 -7.23
N ASN A 42 2.12 -9.45 -8.27
CA ASN A 42 2.08 -10.92 -8.29
C ASN A 42 3.36 -11.59 -8.85
N GLY A 43 4.50 -10.87 -8.90
CA GLY A 43 5.76 -11.34 -9.48
C GLY A 43 5.76 -11.52 -11.02
N LYS A 44 4.59 -11.58 -11.67
CA LYS A 44 4.41 -11.74 -13.13
C LYS A 44 4.17 -10.41 -13.85
N GLY A 45 4.43 -9.30 -13.17
CA GLY A 45 4.23 -7.94 -13.69
C GLY A 45 2.78 -7.43 -13.63
N ASN A 46 1.81 -8.23 -13.16
CA ASN A 46 0.47 -7.71 -12.91
C ASN A 46 0.45 -6.99 -11.57
N LYS A 47 -0.29 -5.89 -11.56
CA LYS A 47 -0.49 -5.06 -10.39
C LYS A 47 -1.97 -4.81 -10.18
N GLU A 48 -2.38 -4.94 -8.93
CA GLU A 48 -3.68 -4.53 -8.46
C GLU A 48 -3.53 -3.55 -7.30
N SER A 49 -4.51 -2.67 -7.10
CA SER A 49 -4.45 -1.70 -6.02
C SER A 49 -5.81 -1.37 -5.45
N LEU A 50 -5.84 -1.16 -4.15
CA LEU A 50 -6.97 -0.70 -3.37
C LEU A 50 -6.57 0.62 -2.70
N SER A 51 -7.24 1.71 -3.03
CA SER A 51 -7.02 3.03 -2.42
C SER A 51 -8.22 3.42 -1.58
N PHE A 52 -7.97 3.95 -0.38
CA PHE A 52 -8.98 4.60 0.44
C PHE A 52 -8.72 6.10 0.47
N ARG A 53 -9.72 6.91 0.09
CA ARG A 53 -9.65 8.37 0.16
C ARG A 53 -11.06 8.96 0.21
N GLN A 54 -11.29 9.92 1.10
CA GLN A 54 -12.58 10.63 1.21
C GLN A 54 -13.78 9.68 1.31
N ASP A 55 -13.66 8.63 2.14
CA ASP A 55 -14.72 7.63 2.36
C ASP A 55 -15.05 6.74 1.14
N TYR A 56 -14.20 6.74 0.11
CA TYR A 56 -14.29 5.81 -1.02
C TYR A 56 -13.16 4.80 -1.00
N LEU A 57 -13.51 3.53 -1.23
CA LEU A 57 -12.60 2.52 -1.72
C LEU A 57 -12.61 2.50 -3.24
N VAL A 58 -11.42 2.57 -3.83
CA VAL A 58 -11.18 2.48 -5.26
C VAL A 58 -10.29 1.29 -5.53
N TYR A 59 -10.83 0.28 -6.19
CA TYR A 59 -10.10 -0.91 -6.59
C TYR A 59 -9.79 -0.85 -8.09
N LYS A 60 -8.51 -0.99 -8.42
CA LYS A 60 -7.98 -1.01 -9.79
C LYS A 60 -7.30 -2.34 -10.04
N SER A 61 -7.69 -2.98 -11.13
CA SER A 61 -7.11 -4.21 -11.67
C SER A 61 -7.05 -4.12 -13.19
N ASN A 62 -6.91 -5.26 -13.88
CA ASN A 62 -7.06 -5.34 -15.34
C ASN A 62 -8.52 -5.20 -15.81
N LYS A 63 -9.49 -5.18 -14.88
CA LYS A 63 -10.92 -4.93 -15.16
C LYS A 63 -11.25 -3.44 -14.96
N PRO A 64 -12.45 -2.98 -15.36
CA PRO A 64 -12.91 -1.64 -15.03
C PRO A 64 -12.75 -1.32 -13.55
N THR A 65 -12.35 -0.08 -13.24
CA THR A 65 -12.16 0.38 -11.87
C THR A 65 -13.47 0.31 -11.09
N VAL A 66 -13.43 -0.32 -9.92
CA VAL A 66 -14.58 -0.38 -9.00
C VAL A 66 -14.41 0.73 -7.97
N ARG A 67 -15.46 1.52 -7.76
CA ARG A 67 -15.51 2.56 -6.72
C ARG A 67 -16.71 2.32 -5.84
N ARG A 68 -16.51 2.30 -4.53
CA ARG A 68 -17.56 2.09 -3.54
C ARG A 68 -17.38 3.05 -2.38
N GLU A 69 -18.45 3.70 -1.96
CA GLU A 69 -18.50 4.45 -0.71
C GLU A 69 -18.52 3.46 0.46
N VAL A 70 -17.70 3.71 1.48
CA VAL A 70 -17.55 2.83 2.64
C VAL A 70 -17.49 3.63 3.92
N THR A 71 -17.87 2.97 5.01
CA THR A 71 -17.58 3.49 6.35
C THR A 71 -16.13 3.26 6.71
N TYR A 72 -15.58 4.07 7.61
CA TYR A 72 -14.21 3.87 8.09
C TYR A 72 -14.04 2.54 8.85
N ASP A 73 -15.09 2.01 9.48
CA ASP A 73 -15.04 0.73 10.17
C ASP A 73 -14.78 -0.44 9.20
N GLU A 74 -15.34 -0.38 7.99
CA GLU A 74 -15.02 -1.37 6.93
C GLU A 74 -13.55 -1.26 6.49
N VAL A 75 -12.95 -0.08 6.58
CA VAL A 75 -11.53 0.14 6.26
C VAL A 75 -10.62 -0.45 7.32
N LEU A 76 -11.05 -0.52 8.58
CA LEU A 76 -10.29 -1.18 9.64
C LEU A 76 -10.05 -2.67 9.35
N LEU A 77 -10.98 -3.33 8.65
CA LEU A 77 -10.79 -4.72 8.19
C LEU A 77 -9.58 -4.87 7.25
N ILE A 78 -9.27 -3.81 6.47
CA ILE A 78 -8.09 -3.77 5.61
C ILE A 78 -6.83 -3.70 6.48
N ASN A 79 -6.84 -2.89 7.55
CA ASN A 79 -5.71 -2.82 8.48
C ASN A 79 -5.46 -4.17 9.11
N ASP A 80 -6.48 -4.80 9.69
CA ASP A 80 -6.38 -6.12 10.34
C ASP A 80 -5.81 -7.18 9.39
N PHE A 81 -6.25 -7.14 8.13
CA PHE A 81 -5.73 -8.01 7.10
C PHE A 81 -4.25 -7.74 6.80
N ILE A 82 -3.84 -6.47 6.66
CA ILE A 82 -2.44 -6.10 6.41
C ILE A 82 -1.54 -6.48 7.57
N GLN A 83 -1.99 -6.31 8.82
CA GLN A 83 -1.24 -6.72 10.02
C GLN A 83 -0.89 -8.22 9.96
N LYS A 84 -1.82 -9.07 9.56
CA LYS A 84 -1.57 -10.52 9.40
C LYS A 84 -0.50 -10.83 8.36
N ILE A 85 -0.44 -10.07 7.26
CA ILE A 85 0.58 -10.27 6.21
C ILE A 85 1.93 -9.74 6.67
N VAL A 86 1.94 -8.64 7.44
CA VAL A 86 3.16 -8.08 8.03
C VAL A 86 3.83 -9.08 8.97
N ASP A 87 3.04 -9.84 9.75
CA ASP A 87 3.56 -10.92 10.60
C ASP A 87 4.19 -12.07 9.80
N LEU A 88 3.80 -12.23 8.53
CA LEU A 88 4.35 -13.22 7.60
C LEU A 88 5.50 -12.65 6.75
N HIS A 89 5.98 -11.43 7.05
CA HIS A 89 7.00 -10.78 6.26
C HIS A 89 8.35 -11.50 6.35
N SER A 90 8.86 -11.90 5.18
CA SER A 90 10.20 -12.44 5.03
C SER A 90 11.26 -11.35 4.91
N GLN A 91 12.33 -11.47 5.70
CA GLN A 91 13.54 -10.64 5.55
C GLN A 91 14.54 -11.20 4.52
N SER A 92 14.35 -12.44 4.07
CA SER A 92 15.29 -13.11 3.15
C SER A 92 14.86 -13.05 1.69
N LEU A 93 13.58 -12.86 1.42
CA LEU A 93 13.03 -12.75 0.06
C LEU A 93 13.19 -11.32 -0.51
N ASN A 94 13.26 -11.23 -1.84
CA ASN A 94 13.39 -9.96 -2.56
C ASN A 94 12.13 -9.66 -3.38
N LYS A 95 11.65 -8.40 -3.31
CA LYS A 95 10.48 -7.89 -4.05
C LYS A 95 10.60 -7.98 -5.57
N GLU A 96 11.82 -7.99 -6.11
CA GLU A 96 12.04 -8.05 -7.57
C GLU A 96 11.76 -9.44 -8.14
N THR A 97 11.85 -10.48 -7.31
CA THR A 97 11.69 -11.88 -7.72
C THR A 97 10.49 -12.57 -7.07
N ASN A 98 9.87 -11.96 -6.06
CA ASN A 98 8.77 -12.54 -5.31
C ASN A 98 7.53 -11.63 -5.36
N PRO A 99 6.32 -12.22 -5.30
CA PRO A 99 5.11 -11.48 -5.02
C PRO A 99 5.25 -10.64 -3.75
N HIS A 100 4.73 -9.43 -3.79
CA HIS A 100 4.84 -8.52 -2.66
C HIS A 100 3.68 -7.53 -2.63
N TYR A 101 3.53 -6.92 -1.46
CA TYR A 101 2.58 -5.86 -1.21
C TYR A 101 3.28 -4.54 -0.98
N ILE A 102 2.61 -3.45 -1.34
CA ILE A 102 3.05 -2.10 -1.00
C ILE A 102 1.89 -1.37 -0.35
N ILE A 103 2.04 -0.96 0.90
CA ILE A 103 1.14 0.01 1.52
C ILE A 103 1.83 1.36 1.60
N LYS A 104 1.13 2.42 1.19
CA LYS A 104 1.69 3.77 1.18
C LYS A 104 0.64 4.84 1.38
N ASN A 105 1.08 5.96 1.92
CA ASN A 105 0.41 7.26 1.82
C ASN A 105 1.40 8.31 1.31
N THR A 106 1.06 9.58 1.45
CA THR A 106 1.93 10.69 1.04
C THR A 106 3.29 10.71 1.73
N ALA A 107 3.36 10.28 3.00
CA ALA A 107 4.56 10.40 3.83
C ALA A 107 5.39 9.12 3.88
N TYR A 108 4.74 7.96 3.89
CA TYR A 108 5.37 6.67 4.17
C TYR A 108 4.99 5.61 3.14
N LYS A 109 5.93 4.71 2.90
CA LYS A 109 5.76 3.52 2.07
C LYS A 109 6.36 2.33 2.79
N SER A 110 5.63 1.23 2.86
CA SER A 110 6.13 -0.03 3.39
C SER A 110 5.93 -1.14 2.37
N ILE A 111 6.93 -2.00 2.24
CA ILE A 111 6.92 -3.15 1.32
C ILE A 111 6.86 -4.40 2.18
N ILE A 112 5.89 -5.26 1.89
CA ILE A 112 5.67 -6.50 2.64
C ILE A 112 5.82 -7.65 1.65
N ILE A 113 6.84 -8.49 1.87
CA ILE A 113 7.09 -9.69 1.09
C ILE A 113 6.69 -10.88 1.97
N PRO A 114 5.54 -11.55 1.74
CA PRO A 114 5.10 -12.66 2.58
C PRO A 114 5.90 -13.94 2.30
N GLU A 115 6.08 -14.80 3.30
CA GLU A 115 6.65 -16.15 3.13
C GLU A 115 5.69 -17.16 2.44
N GLN A 116 4.40 -16.82 2.34
CA GLN A 116 3.37 -17.67 1.74
C GLN A 116 2.71 -16.96 0.54
N GLU A 117 2.45 -17.71 -0.54
CA GLU A 117 1.94 -17.17 -1.80
C GLU A 117 0.44 -16.76 -1.78
N ASP A 118 0.19 -15.62 -2.43
CA ASP A 118 -0.89 -15.25 -3.37
C ASP A 118 -2.38 -15.39 -3.04
N PHE A 119 -2.80 -16.01 -1.93
CA PHE A 119 -4.24 -16.15 -1.64
C PHE A 119 -4.86 -14.99 -0.87
N TYR A 120 -4.03 -14.17 -0.23
CA TYR A 120 -4.52 -13.17 0.71
C TYR A 120 -5.22 -12.00 -0.01
N PHE A 121 -4.62 -11.43 -1.06
CA PHE A 121 -5.18 -10.23 -1.72
C PHE A 121 -6.58 -10.47 -2.30
N GLU A 122 -6.74 -11.57 -3.04
CA GLU A 122 -8.04 -11.95 -3.62
C GLU A 122 -9.10 -12.18 -2.54
N ALA A 123 -8.74 -12.76 -1.40
CA ALA A 123 -9.65 -12.91 -0.27
C ALA A 123 -10.09 -11.55 0.30
N LEU A 124 -9.18 -10.57 0.40
CA LEU A 124 -9.50 -9.21 0.82
C LEU A 124 -10.49 -8.54 -0.15
N ILE A 125 -10.21 -8.58 -1.46
CA ILE A 125 -11.07 -7.96 -2.48
C ILE A 125 -12.49 -8.54 -2.46
N LYS A 126 -12.61 -9.87 -2.32
CA LYS A 126 -13.91 -10.55 -2.15
C LYS A 126 -14.62 -10.15 -0.86
N THR A 127 -13.91 -10.08 0.26
CA THR A 127 -14.46 -9.67 1.56
C THR A 127 -15.02 -8.25 1.49
N LEU A 128 -14.36 -7.36 0.77
CA LEU A 128 -14.79 -5.97 0.56
C LEU A 128 -15.88 -5.80 -0.51
N LYS A 129 -16.33 -6.90 -1.14
CA LYS A 129 -17.33 -6.94 -2.22
C LYS A 129 -16.95 -6.09 -3.43
N LEU A 130 -15.68 -6.15 -3.82
CA LEU A 130 -15.12 -5.37 -4.94
C LEU A 130 -14.92 -6.20 -6.22
N LYS A 131 -15.28 -7.49 -6.19
CA LYS A 131 -15.19 -8.45 -7.30
C LYS A 131 -16.27 -9.52 -7.16
#